data_AF-A0A915NJM3-F1
#
_entry.id   AF-A0A915NJM3-F1
#
_cell.length_a   1.000
_cell.length_b   1.000
_cell.length_c   1.000
_cell.angle_alpha   90.00
_cell.angle_beta   90.00
_cell.angle_gamma   90.00
#
_symmetry.space_group_name_H-M   'P 1'
#
loop_
_entity.id
_entity.type
_entity.pdbx_description
1 polymer ?
#
loop_
_entity_poly.entity_id
_entity_poly.type
_entity_poly.pdbx_seq_one_letter_code
_entity_poly.pdbx_strand_id
1 'polypeptide(L)'
;MEEVLPLIHYRPLYQNLIRSLHFSPASHSLISLMQCLPIDIENLAKPLMKIFIHSNQIRQFFRLICFEYLSNCSDVNTLFRSQSLASKVMYEMMKCVGHKYLVVTLMPLIDLIFAERKSCEIDPSKLRQGESLDQNLHNITVYAEFAFTGVVDSSQRCPSALRELFAELRDVVEQFFPGRDDVGRLALSSFLILRFFAAAILNPKLFALKMATPDVNVSRTLVLVSKILQRVANCVVSANPPTIKEQWLAPVMDHFLDEAHNKAMIDFLDEISTSFTETEEGGGVNANSQDAIVNDESDAFSSSTNISSSPVMDIEKELHIVYSQIADHLDTLCSMGWCCRYGCSCCSDTIVQ
;
A
#
# COMPACT_ATOMS: atom_id res chain seq x y z
N MET A 1 2.39 30.39 13.01
CA MET A 1 3.11 29.18 12.57
C MET A 1 3.99 28.81 13.73
N GLU A 2 3.74 27.67 14.36
CA GLU A 2 4.67 27.14 15.37
C GLU A 2 6.03 26.92 14.70
N GLU A 3 7.10 27.28 15.42
CA GLU A 3 8.48 27.15 14.95
C GLU A 3 8.93 25.69 15.09
N VAL A 4 9.50 25.12 14.02
CA VAL A 4 10.11 23.78 14.08
C VAL A 4 11.42 23.90 14.85
N LEU A 5 11.53 23.16 15.96
CA LEU A 5 12.70 23.18 16.83
C LEU A 5 13.81 22.25 16.32
N PRO A 6 15.08 22.46 16.72
CA PRO A 6 16.15 21.50 16.44
C PRO A 6 15.88 20.11 17.04
N LEU A 7 16.38 19.05 16.39
CA LEU A 7 16.17 17.65 16.73
C LEU A 7 16.45 17.30 18.21
N ILE A 8 17.33 18.05 18.88
CA ILE A 8 17.63 17.84 20.30
C ILE A 8 16.38 17.93 21.18
N HIS A 9 15.43 18.80 20.83
CA HIS A 9 14.17 18.99 21.56
C HIS A 9 13.17 17.86 21.27
N TYR A 10 13.18 17.29 20.07
CA TYR A 10 12.32 16.15 19.70
C TYR A 10 12.92 14.78 20.02
N ARG A 11 14.15 14.72 20.55
CA ARG A 11 14.83 13.47 20.88
C ARG A 11 14.02 12.57 21.82
N PRO A 12 13.35 13.08 22.88
CA PRO A 12 12.52 12.23 23.75
C PRO A 12 11.36 11.58 22.99
N LEU A 13 10.60 12.36 22.20
CA LEU A 13 9.54 11.84 21.33
C LEU A 13 10.07 10.77 20.36
N TYR A 14 11.16 11.07 19.64
CA TYR A 14 11.76 10.13 18.70
C TYR A 14 12.13 8.81 19.38
N GLN A 15 12.79 8.86 20.54
CA GLN A 15 13.17 7.65 21.29
C GLN A 15 11.94 6.87 21.77
N ASN A 16 10.88 7.54 22.21
CA ASN A 16 9.64 6.88 22.64
C ASN A 16 8.89 6.22 21.47
N LEU A 17 8.91 6.82 20.28
CA LEU A 17 8.38 6.21 19.06
C LEU A 17 9.17 4.95 18.69
N ILE A 18 10.50 4.99 18.73
CA ILE A 18 11.32 3.79 18.46
C ILE A 18 11.10 2.70 19.52
N ARG A 19 11.07 3.07 20.81
CA ARG A 19 10.81 2.13 21.92
C ARG A 19 9.43 1.46 21.82
N SER A 20 8.46 2.12 21.21
CA SER A 20 7.11 1.57 21.02
C SER A 20 7.10 0.26 20.25
N LEU A 21 8.07 0.04 19.36
CA LEU A 21 8.19 -1.19 18.56
C LEU A 21 8.50 -2.43 19.40
N HIS A 22 9.08 -2.25 20.59
CA HIS A 22 9.47 -3.33 21.49
C HIS A 22 8.72 -3.27 22.83
N PHE A 23 7.71 -2.41 22.93
CA PHE A 23 6.96 -2.23 24.16
C PHE A 23 6.00 -3.41 24.38
N SER A 24 6.01 -3.98 25.58
CA SER A 24 5.13 -5.10 25.96
C SER A 24 4.31 -4.75 27.20
N PRO A 25 2.97 -4.83 27.17
CA PRO A 25 2.12 -5.19 26.01
C PRO A 25 2.14 -4.13 24.91
N ALA A 26 2.06 -4.54 23.64
CA ALA A 26 2.04 -3.65 22.48
C ALA A 26 0.93 -2.58 22.55
N SER A 27 -0.23 -2.93 23.10
CA SER A 27 -1.38 -2.02 23.30
C SER A 27 -1.08 -0.81 24.21
N HIS A 28 0.02 -0.85 24.95
CA HIS A 28 0.47 0.24 25.82
C HIS A 28 1.65 1.03 25.23
N SER A 29 2.04 0.71 23.99
CA SER A 29 3.03 1.49 23.25
C SER A 29 2.51 2.90 22.95
N LEU A 30 3.40 3.89 22.77
CA LEU A 30 2.96 5.26 22.43
C LEU A 30 2.15 5.26 21.12
N ILE A 31 2.57 4.45 20.14
CA ILE A 31 1.90 4.32 18.83
C ILE A 31 0.46 3.79 18.98
N SER A 32 0.24 2.79 19.82
CA SER A 32 -1.10 2.25 20.08
C SER A 32 -1.96 3.25 20.86
N LEU A 33 -1.39 3.91 21.86
CA LEU A 33 -2.11 4.94 22.62
C LEU A 33 -2.50 6.14 21.74
N MET A 34 -1.65 6.55 20.81
CA MET A 34 -1.95 7.61 19.84
C MET A 34 -3.17 7.27 18.98
N GLN A 35 -3.39 6.00 18.64
CA GLN A 35 -4.58 5.58 17.87
C GLN A 35 -5.87 5.65 18.68
N CYS A 36 -5.80 5.72 20.01
CA CYS A 36 -6.95 5.90 20.91
C CYS A 36 -7.29 7.37 21.17
N LEU A 37 -6.44 8.31 20.74
CA LEU A 37 -6.70 9.74 20.90
C LEU A 37 -7.74 10.22 19.87
N PRO A 38 -8.51 11.28 20.17
CA PRO A 38 -9.47 11.87 19.24
C PRO A 38 -8.77 12.75 18.19
N ILE A 39 -7.75 12.20 17.52
CA ILE A 39 -6.91 12.87 16.53
C ILE A 39 -7.14 12.29 15.14
N ASP A 40 -6.89 13.10 14.12
CA ASP A 40 -7.01 12.64 12.74
C ASP A 40 -5.82 11.75 12.36
N ILE A 41 -6.09 10.46 12.18
CA ILE A 41 -5.12 9.44 11.77
C ILE A 41 -4.48 9.81 10.41
N GLU A 42 -5.15 10.55 9.55
CA GLU A 42 -4.59 11.02 8.27
C GLU A 42 -3.37 11.93 8.47
N ASN A 43 -3.41 12.78 9.50
CA ASN A 43 -2.32 13.70 9.83
C ASN A 43 -1.13 12.98 10.49
N LEU A 44 -1.35 11.81 11.11
CA LEU A 44 -0.30 11.02 11.74
C LEU A 44 0.38 10.02 10.80
N ALA A 45 -0.36 9.43 9.87
CA ALA A 45 0.12 8.31 9.07
C ALA A 45 1.39 8.65 8.27
N LYS A 46 1.40 9.80 7.58
CA LYS A 46 2.52 10.21 6.74
C LYS A 46 3.77 10.59 7.55
N PRO A 47 3.69 11.42 8.62
CA PRO A 47 4.84 11.70 9.47
C PRO A 47 5.41 10.45 10.14
N LEU A 48 4.57 9.59 10.70
CA LEU A 48 5.03 8.33 11.32
C LEU A 48 5.70 7.43 10.29
N MET A 49 5.09 7.22 9.12
CA MET A 49 5.70 6.47 8.03
C MET A 49 7.10 7.01 7.70
N LYS A 50 7.25 8.33 7.53
CA LYS A 50 8.54 8.96 7.23
C LYS A 50 9.56 8.76 8.35
N ILE A 51 9.19 8.97 9.61
CA ILE A 51 10.05 8.75 10.77
C ILE A 51 10.58 7.30 10.80
N PHE A 52 9.71 6.31 10.53
CA PHE A 52 10.10 4.91 10.54
C PHE A 52 10.86 4.46 9.28
N ILE A 53 10.68 5.15 8.14
CA ILE A 53 11.57 5.01 6.98
C ILE A 53 12.98 5.54 7.34
N HIS A 54 13.07 6.74 7.93
CA HIS A 54 14.34 7.34 8.32
C HIS A 54 15.13 6.47 9.33
N SER A 55 14.44 5.80 10.24
CA SER A 55 15.06 4.91 11.23
C SER A 55 15.33 3.49 10.72
N ASN A 56 15.00 3.16 9.46
CA ASN A 56 15.04 1.81 8.90
C ASN A 56 14.23 0.78 9.70
N GLN A 57 13.09 1.20 10.27
CA GLN A 57 12.21 0.35 11.08
C GLN A 57 10.76 0.31 10.55
N ILE A 58 10.55 0.68 9.27
CA ILE A 58 9.22 0.75 8.64
C ILE A 58 8.48 -0.59 8.69
N ARG A 59 9.21 -1.71 8.53
CA ARG A 59 8.67 -3.06 8.59
C ARG A 59 8.11 -3.39 9.98
N GLN A 60 8.90 -3.16 11.03
CA GLN A 60 8.51 -3.40 12.42
C GLN A 60 7.34 -2.49 12.84
N PHE A 61 7.37 -1.24 12.41
CA PHE A 61 6.26 -0.31 12.63
C PHE A 61 4.97 -0.78 11.95
N PHE A 62 5.05 -1.16 10.68
CA PHE A 62 3.89 -1.65 9.94
C PHE A 62 3.33 -2.94 10.55
N ARG A 63 4.20 -3.85 10.99
CA ARG A 63 3.82 -5.06 11.75
C ARG A 63 2.97 -4.72 12.97
N LEU A 64 3.43 -3.79 13.79
CA LEU A 64 2.76 -3.38 15.03
C LEU A 64 1.33 -2.89 14.75
N ILE A 65 1.17 -1.95 13.81
CA ILE A 65 -0.15 -1.36 13.51
C ILE A 65 -1.07 -2.35 12.78
N CYS A 66 -0.54 -3.28 11.98
CA CYS A 66 -1.32 -4.37 11.39
C CYS A 66 -1.79 -5.36 12.46
N PHE A 67 -0.92 -5.74 13.40
CA PHE A 67 -1.28 -6.63 14.50
C PHE A 67 -2.39 -6.03 15.36
N GLU A 68 -2.29 -4.73 15.68
CA GLU A 68 -3.32 -4.01 16.44
C GLU A 68 -4.64 -3.91 15.68
N TYR A 69 -4.60 -3.64 14.37
CA TYR A 69 -5.80 -3.65 13.54
C TYR A 69 -6.50 -5.01 13.56
N LEU A 70 -5.75 -6.10 13.36
CA LEU A 70 -6.29 -7.46 13.30
C LEU A 70 -6.80 -7.95 14.66
N SER A 71 -6.15 -7.54 15.75
CA SER A 71 -6.62 -7.84 17.12
C SER A 71 -8.01 -7.29 17.41
N ASN A 72 -8.40 -6.21 16.75
CA ASN A 72 -9.70 -5.54 16.92
C ASN A 72 -10.69 -5.86 15.78
N CYS A 73 -10.31 -6.68 14.80
CA CYS A 73 -11.14 -7.00 13.65
C CYS A 73 -12.09 -8.17 13.96
N SER A 74 -13.38 -7.98 13.71
CA SER A 74 -14.41 -9.00 13.94
C SER A 74 -14.86 -9.74 12.68
N ASP A 75 -14.72 -9.14 11.50
CA ASP A 75 -15.16 -9.71 10.23
C ASP A 75 -14.03 -9.70 9.19
N VAL A 76 -13.59 -10.92 8.86
CA VAL A 76 -12.57 -11.20 7.84
C VAL A 76 -12.96 -10.62 6.48
N ASN A 77 -14.24 -10.63 6.13
CA ASN A 77 -14.68 -10.17 4.81
C ASN A 77 -14.53 -8.66 4.64
N THR A 78 -14.44 -7.88 5.73
CA THR A 78 -14.29 -6.42 5.73
C THR A 78 -12.89 -5.96 6.15
N LEU A 79 -11.94 -6.89 6.20
CA LEU A 79 -10.55 -6.67 6.58
C LEU A 79 -9.89 -5.57 5.72
N PHE A 80 -9.30 -4.61 6.41
CA PHE A 80 -8.74 -3.36 5.89
C PHE A 80 -9.70 -2.54 5.01
N ARG A 81 -11.03 -2.66 5.15
CA ARG A 81 -11.98 -1.71 4.52
C ARG A 81 -12.16 -0.42 5.31
N SER A 82 -12.06 -0.48 6.63
CA SER A 82 -12.09 0.69 7.51
C SER A 82 -10.83 1.54 7.40
N GLN A 83 -10.96 2.83 7.73
CA GLN A 83 -9.81 3.72 7.89
C GLN A 83 -9.11 3.34 9.20
N SER A 84 -7.84 2.97 9.11
CA SER A 84 -6.98 2.64 10.24
C SER A 84 -5.59 3.21 9.99
N LEU A 85 -4.76 3.29 11.03
CA LEU A 85 -3.39 3.75 10.86
C LEU A 85 -2.64 2.85 9.86
N ALA A 86 -2.82 1.52 9.95
CA ALA A 86 -2.27 0.57 8.99
C ALA A 86 -2.70 0.87 7.54
N SER A 87 -3.99 1.10 7.31
CA SER A 87 -4.48 1.35 5.95
C SER A 87 -3.99 2.68 5.38
N LYS A 88 -3.82 3.70 6.22
CA LYS A 88 -3.29 5.00 5.85
C LYS A 88 -1.78 4.99 5.60
N VAL A 89 -1.00 4.32 6.46
CA VAL A 89 0.44 4.15 6.27
C VAL A 89 0.73 3.40 4.97
N MET A 90 -0.02 2.32 4.69
CA MET A 90 0.13 1.59 3.43
C MET A 90 -0.18 2.48 2.21
N TYR A 91 -1.25 3.27 2.29
CA TYR A 91 -1.62 4.22 1.23
C TYR A 91 -0.52 5.27 0.98
N GLU A 92 0.00 5.89 2.03
CA GLU A 92 1.08 6.87 1.91
C GLU A 92 2.37 6.24 1.36
N MET A 93 2.66 4.99 1.71
CA MET A 93 3.82 4.28 1.16
C MET A 93 3.64 4.01 -0.34
N MET A 94 2.47 3.51 -0.76
CA MET A 94 2.14 3.30 -2.18
C MET A 94 2.24 4.60 -2.98
N LYS A 95 1.82 5.72 -2.39
CA LYS A 95 1.96 7.04 -3.01
C LYS A 95 3.41 7.52 -3.06
N CYS A 96 4.21 7.23 -2.03
CA CYS A 96 5.60 7.65 -1.91
C CYS A 96 6.50 6.98 -2.97
N VAL A 97 6.38 5.66 -3.15
CA VAL A 97 7.31 4.89 -4.00
C VAL A 97 6.66 4.25 -5.22
N GLY A 98 5.32 4.26 -5.32
CA GLY A 98 4.57 3.51 -6.33
C GLY A 98 4.28 4.26 -7.63
N HIS A 99 4.59 5.55 -7.77
CA HIS A 99 4.21 6.31 -8.97
C HIS A 99 4.82 5.72 -10.26
N LYS A 100 6.13 5.43 -10.27
CA LYS A 100 6.79 4.80 -11.43
C LYS A 100 6.17 3.45 -11.78
N TYR A 101 5.76 2.70 -10.75
CA TYR A 101 5.09 1.42 -10.92
C TYR A 101 3.73 1.59 -11.62
N LEU A 102 2.90 2.56 -11.18
CA LEU A 102 1.64 2.88 -11.86
C LEU A 102 1.84 3.33 -13.30
N VAL A 103 2.84 4.18 -13.57
CA VAL A 103 3.13 4.67 -14.92
C VAL A 103 3.41 3.50 -15.86
N VAL A 104 4.32 2.61 -15.47
CA VAL A 104 4.73 1.48 -16.32
C VAL A 104 3.61 0.43 -16.45
N THR A 105 2.73 0.30 -15.44
CA THR A 105 1.65 -0.69 -15.43
C THR A 105 0.36 -0.22 -16.12
N LEU A 106 -0.05 1.04 -15.92
CA LEU A 106 -1.40 1.51 -16.30
C LEU A 106 -1.41 2.61 -17.38
N MET A 107 -0.32 3.36 -17.55
CA MET A 107 -0.32 4.47 -18.51
C MET A 107 -0.60 4.03 -19.95
N PRO A 108 -0.09 2.88 -20.45
CA PRO A 108 -0.42 2.41 -21.81
C PRO A 108 -1.93 2.21 -22.04
N LEU A 109 -2.63 1.61 -21.07
CA LEU A 109 -4.08 1.45 -21.10
C LEU A 109 -4.79 2.81 -21.07
N ILE A 110 -4.38 3.69 -20.15
CA ILE A 110 -5.02 5.01 -20.00
C ILE A 110 -4.85 5.82 -21.29
N ASP A 111 -3.65 5.83 -21.88
CA ASP A 111 -3.40 6.51 -23.15
C ASP A 111 -4.24 5.95 -24.29
N LEU A 112 -4.40 4.62 -24.35
CA LEU A 112 -5.27 3.98 -25.34
C LEU A 112 -6.73 4.43 -25.20
N ILE A 113 -7.29 4.43 -23.98
CA ILE A 113 -8.67 4.87 -23.73
C ILE A 113 -8.86 6.34 -24.15
N PHE A 114 -7.90 7.21 -23.84
CA PHE A 114 -7.95 8.64 -24.21
C PHE A 114 -7.79 8.89 -25.72
N ALA A 115 -7.07 8.00 -26.42
CA ALA A 115 -6.88 8.08 -27.86
C ALA A 115 -8.11 7.60 -28.62
N GLU A 116 -8.66 6.45 -28.24
CA GLU A 116 -9.75 5.80 -28.99
C GLU A 116 -11.14 6.36 -28.64
N ARG A 117 -11.37 6.74 -27.37
CA ARG A 117 -12.63 7.33 -26.87
C ARG A 117 -13.90 6.55 -27.23
N LYS A 118 -13.76 5.23 -27.40
CA LYS A 118 -14.86 4.31 -27.73
C LYS A 118 -15.94 4.32 -26.64
N SER A 119 -17.20 4.17 -27.04
CA SER A 119 -18.29 3.94 -26.08
C SER A 119 -18.15 2.54 -25.48
N CYS A 120 -18.37 2.46 -24.17
CA CYS A 120 -18.30 1.23 -23.38
C CYS A 120 -19.54 1.10 -22.48
N GLU A 121 -20.63 1.83 -22.75
CA GLU A 121 -21.83 1.72 -21.93
C GLU A 121 -22.48 0.34 -22.14
N ILE A 122 -22.56 -0.43 -21.06
CA ILE A 122 -23.05 -1.80 -21.05
C ILE A 122 -24.30 -1.98 -20.17
N ASP A 123 -24.76 -0.91 -19.51
CA ASP A 123 -26.07 -0.88 -18.87
C ASP A 123 -27.14 -0.60 -19.95
N PRO A 124 -28.04 -1.55 -20.26
CA PRO A 124 -29.03 -1.38 -21.31
C PRO A 124 -29.96 -0.18 -21.09
N SER A 125 -30.14 0.23 -19.83
CA SER A 125 -30.98 1.39 -19.48
C SER A 125 -30.33 2.74 -19.79
N LYS A 126 -29.02 2.76 -20.03
CA LYS A 126 -28.23 3.98 -20.29
C LYS A 126 -27.70 4.09 -21.72
N LEU A 127 -27.94 3.09 -22.56
CA LEU A 127 -27.55 3.10 -23.96
C LEU A 127 -28.23 4.25 -24.72
N ARG A 128 -27.46 4.96 -25.54
CA ARG A 128 -28.00 5.98 -26.44
C ARG A 128 -28.59 5.34 -27.69
N GLN A 129 -29.53 6.03 -28.33
CA GLN A 129 -30.13 5.56 -29.57
C GLN A 129 -29.05 5.38 -30.66
N GLY A 130 -28.96 4.18 -31.23
CA GLY A 130 -27.97 3.83 -32.25
C GLY A 130 -26.66 3.23 -31.71
N GLU A 131 -26.47 3.11 -30.40
CA GLU A 131 -25.35 2.36 -29.83
C GLU A 131 -25.60 0.86 -29.88
N SER A 132 -24.55 0.09 -30.18
CA SER A 132 -24.57 -1.37 -30.13
C SER A 132 -24.06 -1.84 -28.77
N LEU A 133 -24.91 -2.55 -28.02
CA LEU A 133 -24.51 -3.19 -26.78
C LEU A 133 -23.37 -4.19 -27.00
N ASP A 134 -23.44 -4.99 -28.07
CA ASP A 134 -22.43 -6.00 -28.38
C ASP A 134 -21.06 -5.37 -28.67
N GLN A 135 -21.04 -4.25 -29.41
CA GLN A 135 -19.80 -3.51 -29.65
C GLN A 135 -19.24 -2.91 -28.36
N ASN A 136 -20.10 -2.35 -27.50
CA ASN A 136 -19.68 -1.77 -26.22
C ASN A 136 -19.15 -2.84 -25.25
N LEU A 137 -19.78 -4.03 -25.23
CA LEU A 137 -19.32 -5.20 -24.49
C LEU A 137 -17.93 -5.63 -24.99
N HIS A 138 -17.73 -5.73 -26.30
CA HIS A 138 -16.43 -6.05 -26.86
C HIS A 138 -15.36 -5.01 -26.48
N ASN A 139 -15.67 -3.72 -26.63
CA ASN A 139 -14.75 -2.64 -26.29
C ASN A 139 -14.32 -2.68 -24.82
N ILE A 140 -15.28 -2.85 -23.90
CA ILE A 140 -14.95 -2.86 -22.46
C ILE A 140 -14.18 -4.12 -22.08
N THR A 141 -14.48 -5.28 -22.67
CA THR A 141 -13.72 -6.51 -22.42
C THR A 141 -12.26 -6.35 -22.85
N VAL A 142 -11.99 -5.75 -24.03
CA VAL A 142 -10.62 -5.50 -24.49
C VAL A 142 -9.86 -4.58 -23.53
N TYR A 143 -10.46 -3.48 -23.06
CA TYR A 143 -9.79 -2.60 -22.10
C TYR A 143 -9.62 -3.23 -20.73
N ALA A 144 -10.60 -4.01 -20.26
CA ALA A 144 -10.52 -4.70 -18.98
C ALA A 144 -9.46 -5.80 -19.01
N GLU A 145 -9.34 -6.53 -20.11
CA GLU A 145 -8.28 -7.52 -20.36
C GLU A 145 -6.91 -6.85 -20.29
N PHE A 146 -6.73 -5.74 -21.02
CA PHE A 146 -5.47 -5.01 -21.00
C PHE A 146 -5.13 -4.47 -19.59
N ALA A 147 -6.13 -4.01 -18.83
CA ALA A 147 -5.93 -3.64 -17.43
C ALA A 147 -5.50 -4.84 -16.57
N PHE A 148 -6.17 -5.97 -16.73
CA PHE A 148 -5.91 -7.19 -15.98
C PHE A 148 -4.50 -7.72 -16.26
N THR A 149 -4.16 -7.97 -17.53
CA THR A 149 -2.83 -8.44 -17.96
C THR A 149 -1.74 -7.47 -17.51
N GLY A 150 -1.96 -6.16 -17.69
CA GLY A 150 -1.03 -5.13 -17.24
C GLY A 150 -0.70 -5.24 -15.75
N VAL A 151 -1.69 -5.54 -14.91
CA VAL A 151 -1.52 -5.73 -13.45
C VAL A 151 -0.83 -7.06 -13.13
N VAL A 152 -1.34 -8.20 -13.62
CA VAL A 152 -0.81 -9.51 -13.22
C VAL A 152 0.64 -9.74 -13.69
N ASP A 153 1.03 -9.18 -14.84
CA ASP A 153 2.40 -9.25 -15.37
C ASP A 153 3.36 -8.21 -14.75
N SER A 154 2.93 -7.53 -13.68
CA SER A 154 3.69 -6.41 -13.11
C SER A 154 4.40 -6.72 -11.79
N SER A 155 4.29 -7.93 -11.26
CA SER A 155 4.88 -8.35 -9.97
C SER A 155 6.37 -7.97 -9.85
N GLN A 156 7.15 -8.22 -10.90
CA GLN A 156 8.60 -7.94 -10.97
C GLN A 156 8.95 -6.45 -11.00
N ARG A 157 8.00 -5.59 -11.36
CA ARG A 157 8.16 -4.12 -11.41
C ARG A 157 7.75 -3.43 -10.11
N CYS A 158 7.22 -4.19 -9.14
CA CYS A 158 6.83 -3.65 -7.85
C CYS A 158 8.06 -3.19 -7.05
N PRO A 159 8.07 -1.95 -6.49
CA PRO A 159 9.15 -1.47 -5.64
C PRO A 159 9.42 -2.40 -4.45
N SER A 160 10.70 -2.69 -4.17
CA SER A 160 11.12 -3.57 -3.06
C SER A 160 10.53 -3.13 -1.72
N ALA A 161 10.53 -1.84 -1.44
CA ALA A 161 9.98 -1.28 -0.20
C ALA A 161 8.46 -1.50 -0.04
N LEU A 162 7.70 -1.68 -1.14
CA LEU A 162 6.29 -2.11 -1.06
C LEU A 162 6.19 -3.63 -0.86
N ARG A 163 6.99 -4.41 -1.57
CA ARG A 163 7.05 -5.87 -1.40
C ARG A 163 7.37 -6.27 0.03
N GLU A 164 8.28 -5.54 0.70
CA GLU A 164 8.60 -5.74 2.11
C GLU A 164 7.36 -5.58 3.01
N LEU A 165 6.54 -4.55 2.78
CA LEU A 165 5.33 -4.33 3.57
C LEU A 165 4.20 -5.29 3.20
N PHE A 166 4.11 -5.73 1.95
CA PHE A 166 3.16 -6.77 1.54
C PHE A 166 3.51 -8.13 2.12
N ALA A 167 4.79 -8.49 2.17
CA ALA A 167 5.27 -9.68 2.87
C ALA A 167 4.95 -9.59 4.36
N GLU A 168 5.23 -8.44 4.98
CA GLU A 168 4.90 -8.24 6.40
C GLU A 168 3.39 -8.32 6.67
N LEU A 169 2.56 -7.75 5.79
CA LEU A 169 1.10 -7.87 5.88
C LEU A 169 0.66 -9.33 5.86
N ARG A 170 1.19 -10.11 4.91
CA ARG A 170 0.89 -11.54 4.77
C ARG A 170 1.31 -12.31 6.01
N ASP A 171 2.52 -12.08 6.51
CA ASP A 171 3.06 -12.73 7.72
C ASP A 171 2.19 -12.45 8.95
N VAL A 172 1.73 -11.21 9.13
CA VAL A 172 0.86 -10.86 10.26
C VAL A 172 -0.50 -11.50 10.10
N VAL A 173 -1.11 -11.45 8.91
CA VAL A 173 -2.42 -12.06 8.66
C VAL A 173 -2.38 -13.58 8.92
N GLU A 174 -1.32 -14.27 8.50
CA GLU A 174 -1.14 -15.70 8.72
C GLU A 174 -1.08 -16.07 10.22
N GLN A 175 -0.56 -15.19 11.08
CA GLN A 175 -0.57 -15.41 12.53
C GLN A 175 -1.98 -15.36 13.14
N PHE A 176 -2.88 -14.56 12.59
CA PHE A 176 -4.27 -14.47 13.05
C PHE A 176 -5.17 -15.51 12.39
N PHE A 177 -4.87 -15.90 11.16
CA PHE A 177 -5.65 -16.87 10.38
C PHE A 177 -4.76 -17.95 9.77
N PRO A 178 -4.17 -18.86 10.58
CA PRO A 178 -3.25 -19.87 10.08
C PRO A 178 -3.89 -20.78 9.02
N GLY A 179 -3.18 -21.04 7.92
CA GLY A 179 -3.62 -21.89 6.81
C GLY A 179 -4.69 -21.25 5.92
N ARG A 180 -4.91 -19.94 6.01
CA ARG A 180 -5.91 -19.19 5.23
C ARG A 180 -5.24 -18.19 4.30
N ASP A 181 -4.52 -18.70 3.30
CA ASP A 181 -3.88 -17.87 2.25
C ASP A 181 -4.87 -16.93 1.54
N ASP A 182 -6.14 -17.33 1.42
CA ASP A 182 -7.22 -16.52 0.87
C ASP A 182 -7.40 -15.19 1.63
N VAL A 183 -7.22 -15.19 2.96
CA VAL A 183 -7.34 -13.99 3.79
C VAL A 183 -6.15 -13.06 3.60
N GLY A 184 -4.94 -13.60 3.45
CA GLY A 184 -3.75 -12.83 3.09
C GLY A 184 -3.92 -12.14 1.74
N ARG A 185 -4.40 -12.88 0.73
CA ARG A 185 -4.71 -12.36 -0.60
C ARG A 185 -5.83 -11.32 -0.57
N LEU A 186 -6.86 -11.52 0.25
CA LEU A 186 -7.94 -10.54 0.47
C LEU A 186 -7.38 -9.22 1.04
N ALA A 187 -6.49 -9.30 2.04
CA ALA A 187 -5.84 -8.14 2.62
C ALA A 187 -5.03 -7.36 1.57
N LEU A 188 -4.20 -8.06 0.79
CA LEU A 188 -3.38 -7.48 -0.27
C LEU A 188 -4.25 -6.83 -1.36
N SER A 189 -5.27 -7.53 -1.82
CA SER A 189 -6.22 -7.04 -2.84
C SER A 189 -6.92 -5.76 -2.40
N SER A 190 -7.26 -5.63 -1.11
CA SER A 190 -7.87 -4.43 -0.55
C SER A 190 -6.95 -3.18 -0.67
N PHE A 191 -5.64 -3.35 -0.71
CA PHE A 191 -4.68 -2.26 -0.87
C PHE A 191 -4.28 -2.06 -2.32
N LEU A 192 -3.72 -3.11 -2.94
CA LEU A 192 -3.14 -3.05 -4.27
C LEU A 192 -4.19 -2.88 -5.35
N ILE A 193 -5.21 -3.75 -5.38
CA ILE A 193 -6.19 -3.70 -6.45
C ILE A 193 -7.15 -2.54 -6.21
N LEU A 194 -7.79 -2.50 -5.04
CA LEU A 194 -8.85 -1.54 -4.75
C LEU A 194 -8.33 -0.09 -4.61
N ARG A 195 -7.29 0.14 -3.79
CA ARG A 195 -6.86 1.50 -3.40
C ARG A 195 -5.72 2.07 -4.23
N PHE A 196 -5.08 1.24 -5.05
CA PHE A 196 -3.93 1.65 -5.85
C PHE A 196 -4.24 1.55 -7.34
N PHE A 197 -4.32 0.35 -7.92
CA PHE A 197 -4.55 0.21 -9.36
C PHE A 197 -5.93 0.69 -9.80
N ALA A 198 -7.00 0.18 -9.21
CA ALA A 198 -8.35 0.55 -9.61
C ALA A 198 -8.66 2.02 -9.31
N ALA A 199 -8.15 2.55 -8.19
CA ALA A 199 -8.24 3.97 -7.88
C ALA A 199 -7.50 4.85 -8.90
N ALA A 200 -6.32 4.41 -9.36
CA ALA A 200 -5.54 5.11 -10.38
C ALA A 200 -6.19 5.06 -11.77
N ILE A 201 -6.83 3.94 -12.14
CA ILE A 201 -7.65 3.86 -13.36
C ILE A 201 -8.86 4.78 -13.25
N LEU A 202 -9.56 4.77 -12.11
CA LEU A 202 -10.76 5.59 -11.90
C LEU A 202 -10.45 7.09 -11.96
N ASN A 203 -9.33 7.51 -11.38
CA ASN A 203 -8.93 8.91 -11.30
C ASN A 203 -7.46 9.13 -11.73
N PRO A 204 -7.12 9.00 -13.03
CA PRO A 204 -5.73 9.09 -13.50
C PRO A 204 -5.03 10.40 -13.13
N LYS A 205 -5.80 11.50 -13.06
CA LYS A 205 -5.29 12.81 -12.68
C LYS A 205 -4.80 12.88 -11.23
N LEU A 206 -5.53 12.24 -10.29
CA LEU A 206 -5.14 12.23 -8.87
C LEU A 206 -3.84 11.46 -8.62
N PHE A 207 -3.54 10.49 -9.49
CA PHE A 207 -2.31 9.68 -9.44
C PHE A 207 -1.21 10.20 -10.38
N ALA A 208 -1.40 11.38 -10.97
CA ALA A 208 -0.50 12.01 -11.91
C ALA A 208 -0.18 11.19 -13.18
N LEU A 209 -1.07 10.30 -13.59
CA LEU A 209 -0.90 9.47 -14.80
C LEU A 209 -1.36 10.19 -16.08
N LYS A 210 -2.43 10.98 -15.99
CA LYS A 210 -2.96 11.76 -17.12
C LYS A 210 -3.51 13.09 -16.64
N MET A 211 -2.97 14.20 -17.17
CA MET A 211 -3.39 15.55 -16.80
C MET A 211 -4.64 16.03 -17.56
N ALA A 212 -4.90 15.45 -18.73
CA ALA A 212 -6.05 15.78 -19.56
C ALA A 212 -7.36 15.40 -18.84
N THR A 213 -8.33 16.31 -18.87
CA THR A 213 -9.68 16.03 -18.34
C THR A 213 -10.39 15.03 -19.26
N PRO A 214 -10.89 13.90 -18.74
CA PRO A 214 -11.64 12.95 -19.55
C PRO A 214 -12.98 13.53 -20.00
N ASP A 215 -13.40 13.24 -21.22
CA ASP A 215 -14.79 13.48 -21.66
C ASP A 215 -15.74 12.42 -21.07
N VAL A 216 -17.04 12.54 -21.36
CA VAL A 216 -18.07 11.66 -20.80
C VAL A 216 -17.82 10.18 -21.14
N ASN A 217 -17.38 9.87 -22.36
CA ASN A 217 -17.15 8.49 -22.79
C ASN A 217 -15.88 7.92 -22.12
N VAL A 218 -14.80 8.69 -22.09
CA VAL A 218 -13.55 8.30 -21.41
C VAL A 218 -13.80 8.10 -19.92
N SER A 219 -14.47 9.05 -19.26
CA SER A 219 -14.78 8.97 -17.83
C SER A 219 -15.62 7.74 -17.50
N ARG A 220 -16.64 7.44 -18.32
CA ARG A 220 -17.47 6.24 -18.12
C ARG A 220 -16.67 4.96 -18.32
N THR A 221 -15.79 4.92 -19.33
CA THR A 221 -14.93 3.77 -19.61
C THR A 221 -13.97 3.51 -18.45
N LEU A 222 -13.30 4.53 -17.93
CA LEU A 222 -12.40 4.41 -16.76
C LEU A 222 -13.13 3.87 -15.52
N VAL A 223 -14.37 4.32 -15.27
CA VAL A 223 -15.22 3.80 -14.19
C VAL A 223 -15.48 2.31 -14.38
N LEU A 224 -15.86 1.88 -15.59
CA LEU A 224 -16.19 0.48 -15.87
C LEU A 224 -14.96 -0.43 -15.76
N VAL A 225 -13.82 -0.03 -16.33
CA VAL A 225 -12.57 -0.80 -16.25
C VAL A 225 -12.11 -0.95 -14.81
N SER A 226 -12.06 0.16 -14.05
CA SER A 226 -11.73 0.14 -12.62
C SER A 226 -12.63 -0.83 -11.83
N LYS A 227 -13.92 -0.84 -12.16
CA LYS A 227 -14.92 -1.66 -11.49
C LYS A 227 -14.82 -3.15 -11.85
N ILE A 228 -14.55 -3.46 -13.11
CA ILE A 228 -14.33 -4.84 -13.57
C ILE A 228 -13.08 -5.39 -12.89
N LEU A 229 -11.97 -4.65 -12.92
CA LEU A 229 -10.72 -5.07 -12.26
C LEU A 229 -10.93 -5.37 -10.75
N GLN A 230 -11.65 -4.49 -10.03
CA GLN A 230 -12.01 -4.74 -8.63
C GLN A 230 -12.86 -6.00 -8.45
N ARG A 231 -13.84 -6.22 -9.34
CA ARG A 231 -14.73 -7.39 -9.26
C ARG A 231 -13.98 -8.68 -9.54
N VAL A 232 -13.14 -8.72 -10.57
CA VAL A 232 -12.31 -9.89 -10.91
C VAL A 232 -11.44 -10.27 -9.72
N ALA A 233 -10.70 -9.31 -9.15
CA ALA A 233 -9.87 -9.58 -7.97
C ALA A 233 -10.71 -10.06 -6.77
N ASN A 234 -11.87 -9.46 -6.52
CA ASN A 234 -12.76 -9.90 -5.44
C ASN A 234 -13.30 -11.32 -5.63
N CYS A 235 -13.57 -11.76 -6.86
CA CYS A 235 -13.99 -13.15 -7.14
C CYS A 235 -12.89 -14.17 -6.84
N VAL A 236 -11.62 -13.75 -6.89
CA VAL A 236 -10.47 -14.61 -6.60
C VAL A 236 -10.22 -14.73 -5.09
N VAL A 237 -10.47 -13.66 -4.33
CA VAL A 237 -10.09 -13.57 -2.91
C VAL A 237 -11.26 -13.63 -1.92
N SER A 238 -12.51 -13.58 -2.39
CA SER A 238 -13.71 -13.64 -1.55
C SER A 238 -14.60 -14.81 -1.95
N ALA A 239 -14.99 -15.64 -0.97
CA ALA A 239 -15.94 -16.73 -1.15
C ALA A 239 -17.37 -16.24 -1.50
N ASN A 240 -17.69 -14.97 -1.20
CA ASN A 240 -19.00 -14.37 -1.46
C ASN A 240 -18.84 -13.11 -2.34
N PRO A 241 -18.59 -13.25 -3.65
CA PRO A 241 -18.54 -12.10 -4.54
C PRO A 241 -19.94 -11.42 -4.60
N PRO A 242 -20.02 -10.09 -4.65
CA PRO A 242 -21.30 -9.38 -4.68
C PRO A 242 -22.00 -9.56 -6.04
N THR A 243 -22.72 -10.66 -6.22
CA THR A 243 -23.31 -11.09 -7.50
C THR A 243 -24.62 -10.38 -7.85
N ILE A 244 -25.29 -9.75 -6.87
CA ILE A 244 -26.73 -9.42 -7.05
C ILE A 244 -26.99 -7.99 -7.55
N LYS A 245 -26.11 -7.02 -7.29
CA LYS A 245 -26.46 -5.59 -7.51
C LYS A 245 -26.41 -5.14 -8.97
N GLU A 246 -25.68 -5.81 -9.85
CA GLU A 246 -25.42 -5.31 -11.22
C GLU A 246 -25.28 -6.46 -12.22
N GLN A 247 -26.42 -7.06 -12.57
CA GLN A 247 -26.50 -8.20 -13.48
C GLN A 247 -25.99 -7.86 -14.89
N TRP A 248 -26.04 -6.59 -15.30
CA TRP A 248 -25.52 -6.13 -16.60
C TRP A 248 -23.99 -6.25 -16.73
N LEU A 249 -23.25 -6.48 -15.64
CA LEU A 249 -21.82 -6.80 -15.71
C LEU A 249 -21.55 -8.29 -16.00
N ALA A 250 -22.52 -9.17 -15.81
CA ALA A 250 -22.34 -10.62 -15.93
C ALA A 250 -21.69 -11.04 -17.27
N PRO A 251 -22.12 -10.54 -18.44
CA PRO A 251 -21.53 -10.96 -19.72
C PRO A 251 -20.03 -10.67 -19.84
N VAL A 252 -19.55 -9.58 -19.23
CA VAL A 252 -18.13 -9.26 -19.20
C VAL A 252 -17.41 -10.07 -18.14
N MET A 253 -18.04 -10.28 -16.97
CA MET A 253 -17.44 -11.07 -15.90
C MET A 253 -17.21 -12.52 -16.31
N ASP A 254 -18.12 -13.13 -17.07
CA ASP A 254 -18.01 -14.53 -17.52
C ASP A 254 -16.70 -14.79 -18.29
N HIS A 255 -16.15 -13.79 -18.98
CA HIS A 255 -14.84 -13.85 -19.63
C HIS A 255 -13.67 -13.98 -18.64
N PHE A 256 -13.78 -13.39 -17.45
CA PHE A 256 -12.72 -13.36 -16.42
C PHE A 256 -12.87 -14.44 -15.32
N LEU A 257 -13.94 -15.24 -15.37
CA LEU A 257 -14.23 -16.27 -14.36
C LEU A 257 -13.60 -17.64 -14.67
N ASP A 258 -12.78 -17.73 -15.73
CA ASP A 258 -12.04 -18.94 -16.03
C ASP A 258 -10.87 -19.21 -15.05
N GLU A 259 -10.35 -20.43 -15.10
CA GLU A 259 -9.26 -20.87 -14.23
C GLU A 259 -7.94 -20.12 -14.52
N ALA A 260 -7.71 -19.69 -15.75
CA ALA A 260 -6.47 -19.02 -16.14
C ALA A 260 -6.38 -17.62 -15.51
N HIS A 261 -7.44 -16.82 -15.59
CA HIS A 261 -7.52 -15.52 -14.94
C HIS A 261 -7.46 -15.63 -13.42
N ASN A 262 -8.15 -16.62 -12.85
CA ASN A 262 -8.10 -16.86 -11.41
C ASN A 262 -6.67 -17.15 -10.95
N LYS A 263 -6.00 -18.11 -11.61
CA LYS A 263 -4.62 -18.47 -11.30
C LYS A 263 -3.67 -17.29 -11.47
N ALA A 264 -3.77 -16.52 -12.56
CA ALA A 264 -2.89 -15.37 -12.81
C ALA A 264 -3.00 -14.31 -11.71
N MET A 265 -4.21 -14.03 -11.21
CA MET A 265 -4.40 -13.10 -10.09
C MET A 265 -3.84 -13.65 -8.77
N ILE A 266 -4.01 -14.95 -8.50
CA ILE A 266 -3.43 -15.61 -7.33
C ILE A 266 -1.90 -15.54 -7.38
N ASP A 267 -1.30 -15.95 -8.50
CA ASP A 267 0.14 -15.94 -8.71
C ASP A 267 0.69 -14.52 -8.51
N PHE A 268 0.04 -13.50 -9.08
CA PHE A 268 0.41 -12.10 -8.89
C PHE A 268 0.43 -11.66 -7.41
N LEU A 269 -0.64 -11.97 -6.66
CA LEU A 269 -0.76 -11.60 -5.24
C LEU A 269 0.27 -12.35 -4.37
N ASP A 270 0.57 -13.60 -4.72
CA ASP A 270 1.56 -14.41 -4.00
C ASP A 270 3.00 -13.95 -4.32
N GLU A 271 3.30 -13.66 -5.59
CA GLU A 271 4.62 -13.17 -6.01
C GLU A 271 4.95 -11.80 -5.43
N ILE A 272 3.99 -10.87 -5.37
CA ILE A 272 4.26 -9.51 -4.86
C ILE A 272 4.42 -9.46 -3.33
N SER A 273 3.96 -10.50 -2.63
CA SER A 273 4.01 -10.64 -1.18
C SER A 273 5.06 -11.66 -0.70
N THR A 274 5.87 -12.21 -1.60
CA THR A 274 7.04 -13.02 -1.24
C THR A 274 8.28 -12.14 -1.26
N SER A 275 9.03 -12.17 -0.15
CA SER A 275 10.35 -11.55 -0.09
C SER A 275 11.28 -12.26 -1.07
N PHE A 276 11.95 -11.51 -1.93
CA PHE A 276 13.13 -12.06 -2.60
C PHE A 276 14.17 -12.30 -1.52
N THR A 277 14.33 -13.54 -1.09
CA THR A 277 15.59 -13.96 -0.50
C THR A 277 16.61 -13.81 -1.62
N GLU A 278 17.50 -12.82 -1.51
CA GLU A 278 18.79 -12.94 -2.18
C GLU A 278 19.38 -14.26 -1.68
N THR A 279 19.29 -15.30 -2.50
CA THR A 279 20.01 -16.54 -2.26
C THR A 279 21.48 -16.16 -2.31
N GLU A 280 22.12 -16.09 -1.14
CA GLU A 280 23.56 -16.23 -1.03
C GLU A 280 23.92 -17.56 -1.72
N GLU A 281 24.40 -17.48 -2.96
CA GLU A 281 24.92 -18.65 -3.66
C GLU A 281 26.14 -19.15 -2.89
N GLY A 282 25.97 -20.32 -2.26
CA GLY A 282 27.05 -21.09 -1.69
C GLY A 282 28.04 -21.52 -2.77
N GLY A 283 29.26 -21.01 -2.68
CA GLY A 283 30.41 -21.46 -3.44
C GLY A 283 31.52 -21.93 -2.51
N GLY A 284 31.45 -23.18 -2.05
CA GLY A 284 32.59 -23.84 -1.42
C GLY A 284 33.46 -24.54 -2.46
N VAL A 285 34.69 -24.08 -2.72
CA VAL A 285 35.83 -24.92 -3.14
C VAL A 285 37.17 -24.28 -2.72
N ASN A 286 37.93 -25.06 -1.94
CA ASN A 286 39.38 -25.12 -1.71
C ASN A 286 40.31 -23.97 -2.17
N ALA A 287 41.07 -23.45 -1.20
CA ALA A 287 42.30 -22.71 -1.41
C ALA A 287 43.46 -23.62 -1.85
N ASN A 288 44.14 -23.27 -2.95
CA ASN A 288 45.60 -23.24 -3.00
C ASN A 288 46.14 -22.53 -4.27
N SER A 289 47.02 -21.56 -4.00
CA SER A 289 48.19 -21.14 -4.79
C SER A 289 48.05 -20.17 -6.00
N GLN A 290 48.55 -18.96 -5.74
CA GLN A 290 49.54 -18.18 -6.52
C GLN A 290 49.13 -17.34 -7.74
N ASP A 291 49.34 -16.04 -7.55
CA ASP A 291 49.92 -15.02 -8.44
C ASP A 291 49.33 -14.80 -9.85
N ALA A 292 48.64 -13.65 -10.01
CA ALA A 292 49.00 -12.63 -10.99
C ALA A 292 48.15 -11.36 -10.82
N ILE A 293 48.85 -10.25 -10.59
CA ILE A 293 48.34 -8.87 -10.59
C ILE A 293 48.09 -8.45 -12.04
N VAL A 294 46.86 -8.08 -12.39
CA VAL A 294 46.57 -7.08 -13.43
C VAL A 294 45.35 -6.28 -12.99
N ASN A 295 45.55 -4.96 -12.88
CA ASN A 295 44.54 -3.96 -12.59
C ASN A 295 43.52 -3.86 -13.74
N ASP A 296 42.23 -3.86 -13.40
CA ASP A 296 41.23 -3.14 -14.19
C ASP A 296 40.23 -2.51 -13.20
N GLU A 297 40.16 -1.19 -13.20
CA GLU A 297 39.31 -0.40 -12.33
C GLU A 297 37.85 -0.56 -12.79
N SER A 298 37.04 -1.27 -11.99
CA SER A 298 35.59 -1.29 -12.15
C SER A 298 34.91 -0.84 -10.86
N ASP A 299 34.10 0.20 -11.02
CA ASP A 299 33.31 0.92 -10.04
C ASP A 299 32.71 0.06 -8.93
N ALA A 300 33.10 0.34 -7.69
CA ALA A 300 32.44 -0.14 -6.49
C ALA A 300 31.03 0.48 -6.41
N PHE A 301 30.03 -0.29 -6.83
CA PHE A 301 28.62 0.02 -6.64
C PHE A 301 28.28 -0.08 -5.15
N SER A 302 28.41 1.04 -4.44
CA SER A 302 27.88 1.21 -3.10
C SER A 302 26.37 0.97 -3.14
N SER A 303 25.90 -0.03 -2.40
CA SER A 303 24.49 -0.30 -2.09
C SER A 303 23.95 0.80 -1.16
N SER A 304 23.82 2.00 -1.72
CA SER A 304 22.97 3.05 -1.20
C SER A 304 21.65 2.94 -1.95
N THR A 305 20.57 2.73 -1.21
CA THR A 305 19.21 2.88 -1.69
C THR A 305 19.06 4.23 -2.38
N ASN A 306 19.17 4.23 -3.70
CA ASN A 306 19.02 5.41 -4.54
C ASN A 306 17.55 5.84 -4.58
N ILE A 307 17.07 6.40 -3.47
CA ILE A 307 15.94 7.33 -3.44
C ILE A 307 16.46 8.65 -4.01
N SER A 308 16.79 8.66 -5.31
CA SER A 308 17.17 9.89 -6.00
C SER A 308 15.90 10.60 -6.45
N SER A 309 15.76 11.86 -5.99
CA SER A 309 14.68 12.84 -6.24
C SER A 309 13.51 12.94 -5.25
N SER A 310 13.62 12.42 -4.01
CA SER A 310 12.75 12.88 -2.91
C SER A 310 13.48 13.98 -2.14
N PRO A 311 12.85 15.11 -1.77
CA PRO A 311 13.50 16.13 -0.94
C PRO A 311 14.04 15.47 0.33
N VAL A 312 15.27 15.82 0.71
CA VAL A 312 15.93 15.36 1.94
C VAL A 312 14.88 15.38 3.06
N MET A 313 14.60 14.22 3.63
CA MET A 313 13.54 14.07 4.61
C MET A 313 13.89 14.90 5.84
N ASP A 314 13.12 15.95 6.08
CA ASP A 314 13.24 16.80 7.26
C ASP A 314 12.57 16.10 8.46
N ILE A 315 13.37 15.31 9.18
CA ILE A 315 12.91 14.54 10.34
C ILE A 315 12.37 15.43 11.46
N GLU A 316 12.91 16.65 11.62
CA GLU A 316 12.50 17.61 12.65
C GLU A 316 11.08 18.08 12.36
N LYS A 317 10.78 18.38 11.10
CA LYS A 317 9.43 18.73 10.65
C LYS A 317 8.43 17.60 10.88
N GLU A 318 8.77 16.36 10.56
CA GLU A 318 7.85 15.23 10.75
C GLU A 318 7.61 14.95 12.25
N LEU A 319 8.65 15.05 13.09
CA LEU A 319 8.52 14.95 14.54
C LEU A 319 7.68 16.08 15.13
N HIS A 320 7.84 17.30 14.63
CA HIS A 320 7.02 18.44 15.02
C HIS A 320 5.53 18.20 14.70
N ILE A 321 5.21 17.69 13.49
CA ILE A 321 3.82 17.38 13.14
C ILE A 321 3.24 16.36 14.12
N VAL A 322 3.96 15.27 14.41
CA VAL A 322 3.52 14.27 15.40
C VAL A 322 3.30 14.91 16.78
N TYR A 323 4.26 15.73 17.22
CA TYR A 323 4.16 16.44 18.50
C TYR A 323 2.92 17.32 18.57
N SER A 324 2.69 18.19 17.58
CA SER A 324 1.54 19.11 17.57
C SER A 324 0.20 18.37 17.55
N GLN A 325 0.14 17.11 17.08
CA GLN A 325 -1.07 16.30 17.20
C GLN A 325 -1.30 15.74 18.61
N ILE A 326 -0.25 15.50 19.40
CA ILE A 326 -0.36 14.85 20.73
C ILE A 326 -0.19 15.81 21.91
N ALA A 327 0.30 17.03 21.68
CA ALA A 327 0.58 18.02 22.72
C ALA A 327 -0.66 18.37 23.56
N ASP A 328 -1.82 18.52 22.91
CA ASP A 328 -3.10 18.80 23.61
C ASP A 328 -3.70 17.58 24.31
N HIS A 329 -3.08 16.40 24.16
CA HIS A 329 -3.58 15.12 24.66
C HIS A 329 -2.62 14.44 25.65
N LEU A 330 -1.57 15.13 26.10
CA LEU A 330 -0.60 14.60 27.06
C LEU A 330 -1.29 14.08 28.34
N ASP A 331 -2.20 14.85 28.91
CA ASP A 331 -2.94 14.45 30.12
C ASP A 331 -3.75 13.15 29.90
N THR A 332 -4.32 13.01 28.70
CA THR A 332 -5.07 11.80 28.31
C THR A 332 -4.11 10.61 28.22
N LEU A 333 -2.96 10.75 27.57
CA LEU A 333 -1.93 9.71 27.50
C LEU A 333 -1.42 9.30 28.90
N CYS A 334 -1.24 10.29 29.78
CA CYS A 334 -0.81 10.05 31.16
C CYS A 334 -1.88 9.27 31.94
N SER A 335 -3.17 9.58 31.76
CA SER A 335 -4.29 8.83 32.35
C SER A 335 -4.39 7.38 31.83
N MET A 336 -3.94 7.13 30.60
CA MET A 336 -3.81 5.79 30.01
C MET A 336 -2.57 5.02 30.52
N GLY A 337 -1.82 5.61 31.47
CA GLY A 337 -0.68 4.99 32.13
C GLY A 337 0.64 5.13 31.40
N TRP A 338 0.73 6.01 30.38
CA TRP A 338 1.96 6.21 29.59
C TRP A 338 3.14 6.65 30.46
N CYS A 339 2.97 7.68 31.30
CA CYS A 339 4.01 8.26 32.16
C CYS A 339 4.65 7.24 33.12
N CYS A 340 3.82 6.44 33.80
CA CYS A 340 4.27 5.42 34.75
C CYS A 340 5.06 4.29 34.06
N ARG A 341 4.72 3.99 32.81
CA ARG A 341 5.26 2.86 32.03
C ARG A 341 6.58 3.18 31.34
N TYR A 342 6.81 4.45 31.03
CA TYR A 342 8.06 4.94 30.43
C TYR A 342 9.02 5.53 31.49
N GLY A 343 8.69 5.38 32.78
CA GLY A 343 9.60 5.66 33.91
C GLY A 343 9.68 7.12 34.34
N CYS A 344 8.63 7.92 34.21
CA CYS A 344 8.68 9.37 34.43
C CYS A 344 7.61 9.91 35.41
N SER A 345 7.94 11.03 36.07
CA SER A 345 7.09 11.75 37.02
C SER A 345 6.17 12.81 36.38
N CYS A 346 6.46 13.28 35.15
CA CYS A 346 5.64 14.27 34.43
C CYS A 346 5.60 14.00 32.91
N CYS A 347 4.46 14.30 32.28
CA CYS A 347 4.13 13.97 30.89
C CYS A 347 4.79 14.89 29.85
N SER A 348 5.00 16.16 30.21
CA SER A 348 5.64 17.18 29.37
C SER A 348 7.10 16.83 29.08
N ASP A 349 7.86 16.49 30.11
CA ASP A 349 9.31 16.25 30.05
C ASP A 349 9.68 15.00 29.22
N THR A 350 8.70 14.17 28.87
CA THR A 350 8.90 12.91 28.14
C THR A 350 8.64 13.01 26.63
N ILE A 351 7.95 14.06 26.15
CA ILE A 351 7.74 14.25 24.70
C ILE A 351 8.68 15.30 24.13
N VAL A 352 8.81 16.45 24.78
CA VAL A 352 9.71 17.56 24.36
C VAL A 352 10.24 18.26 25.61
N GLN A 353 11.54 18.53 25.68
CA GLN A 353 12.16 19.43 26.67
C GLN A 353 12.42 20.79 26.06
#